data_AF-A0A377DB91-F1
#
_entry.id   AF-A0A377DB91-F1
#
_cell.length_a   1.000
_cell.length_b   1.000
_cell.length_c   1.000
_cell.angle_alpha   90.00
_cell.angle_beta   90.00
_cell.angle_gamma   90.00
#
_symmetry.space_group_name_H-M   'P 1'
#
loop_
_entity.id
_entity.type
_entity.pdbx_description
1 polymer ?
#
loop_
_entity_poly.entity_id
_entity_poly.type
_entity_poly.pdbx_seq_one_letter_code
_entity_poly.pdbx_strand_id
1 'polypeptide(L)' 'MKLVGSYTSPFVRKLSILLLEKGITFEFINELPYNADNGVGAI' A
#
# COMPACT_ATOMS: atom_id res chain seq x y z
N MET A 1 9.64 5.98 6.11
CA MET A 1 9.49 5.04 4.98
C MET A 1 8.10 5.23 4.39
N LYS A 2 7.91 5.01 3.08
CA LYS A 2 6.60 5.18 2.41
C LYS A 2 5.96 3.83 2.15
N LEU A 3 4.75 3.61 2.66
CA LEU A 3 3.94 2.43 2.38
C LEU A 3 2.91 2.80 1.32
N VAL A 4 3.11 2.25 0.13
CA VAL A 4 2.32 2.54 -1.05
C VAL A 4 1.32 1.42 -1.27
N GLY A 5 0.03 1.76 -1.41
CA GLY A 5 -0.98 0.81 -1.87
C GLY A 5 -2.41 1.18 -1.48
N SER A 6 -3.35 0.29 -1.73
CA SER A 6 -4.76 0.52 -1.43
C SER A 6 -5.13 0.13 0.01
N TYR A 7 -5.95 0.95 0.68
CA TYR A 7 -6.60 0.60 1.94
C TYR A 7 -7.47 -0.68 1.85
N THR A 8 -7.95 -1.03 0.66
CA THR A 8 -8.75 -2.23 0.42
C THR A 8 -7.91 -3.49 0.25
N SER A 9 -6.58 -3.36 0.16
CA SER A 9 -5.70 -4.52 -0.04
C SER A 9 -5.39 -5.22 1.29
N PRO A 10 -5.65 -6.54 1.42
CA PRO A 10 -5.31 -7.28 2.63
C PRO A 10 -3.78 -7.36 2.86
N PHE A 11 -2.99 -7.25 1.78
CA PHE A 11 -1.53 -7.27 1.86
C PHE A 11 -0.97 -6.01 2.50
N VAL A 12 -1.49 -4.86 2.09
CA VAL A 12 -1.14 -3.55 2.66
C VAL A 12 -1.51 -3.53 4.14
N ARG A 13 -2.71 -4.03 4.50
CA ARG A 13 -3.14 -4.13 5.89
C ARG A 13 -2.22 -5.00 6.74
N LYS A 14 -1.81 -6.17 6.23
CA LYS A 14 -0.84 -7.04 6.90
C LYS A 14 0.50 -6.34 7.10
N LEU A 15 0.98 -5.60 6.10
CA LEU A 15 2.25 -4.89 6.17
C LEU A 15 2.18 -3.73 7.17
N SER A 16 1.10 -2.94 7.16
CA SER A 16 0.86 -1.88 8.15
C SER A 16 0.93 -2.42 9.59
N ILE A 17 0.28 -3.56 9.86
CA ILE A 17 0.32 -4.19 11.20
C ILE A 17 1.75 -4.58 11.56
N LEU A 18 2.50 -5.21 10.66
CA LEU A 18 3.89 -5.60 10.91
C LEU A 18 4.81 -4.40 11.18
N LEU A 19 4.64 -3.29 10.44
CA LEU A 19 5.43 -2.07 10.68
C LEU A 19 5.07 -1.42 12.02
N LEU A 20 3.78 -1.40 12.39
CA LEU A 20 3.34 -0.92 13.69
C LEU A 20 3.86 -1.78 14.84
N GLU A 21 3.85 -3.11 14.70
CA GLU A 21 4.41 -4.04 15.69
C GLU A 21 5.93 -3.84 15.87
N LYS A 22 6.63 -3.48 14.80
CA LYS A 22 8.07 -3.15 14.85
C LYS A 22 8.37 -1.72 15.30
N GLY A 23 7.36 -0.90 15.59
CA GLY A 23 7.52 0.49 16.02
C GLY A 23 8.08 1.41 14.92
N ILE A 24 7.95 1.03 13.65
CA ILE A 24 8.47 1.80 12.51
C ILE A 24 7.38 2.76 12.04
N THR A 25 7.67 4.07 12.08
CA THR A 25 6.79 5.07 11.52
C THR A 25 6.84 5.04 9.99
N PHE A 26 5.68 4.98 9.36
CA PHE A 26 5.53 5.00 7.91
C PHE A 26 4.48 6.01 7.48
N GLU A 27 4.71 6.58 6.32
CA GLU A 27 3.76 7.44 5.63
C GLU A 27 2.98 6.58 4.64
N PHE A 28 1.65 6.57 4.76
CA PHE A 28 0.80 5.78 3.89
C PHE A 28 0.39 6.60 2.66
N ILE A 29 0.74 6.12 1.47
CA ILE A 29 0.34 6.71 0.20
C ILE A 29 -0.70 5.80 -0.43
N ASN A 30 -1.93 6.28 -0.43
CA ASN A 30 -3.05 5.59 -1.06
C ASN A 30 -3.00 5.78 -2.57
N GLU A 31 -2.32 4.88 -3.28
CA GLU A 31 -2.40 4.78 -4.73
C GLU A 31 -3.04 3.45 -5.13
N LEU A 32 -3.94 3.53 -6.11
CA LEU A 32 -4.60 2.37 -6.66
C LEU A 32 -3.72 1.84 -7.81
N PRO A 33 -3.46 0.52 -7.87
CA PRO A 33 -2.72 -0.07 -9.00
C PRO A 33 -3.46 0.14 -10.34
N TYR A 34 -4.78 0.33 -10.30
CA TYR A 34 -5.63 0.59 -11.46
C TYR A 34 -5.64 2.06 -11.94
N ASN A 35 -4.74 2.90 -11.44
CA ASN A 35 -4.51 4.20 -12.10
C ASN A 35 -3.91 3.94 -13.48
N ALA A 36 -4.43 4.63 -14.50
CA ALA A 36 -4.04 4.47 -15.91
C ALA A 36 -2.52 4.64 -16.18
N ASP A 37 -1.79 5.22 -15.23
CA ASP A 37 -0.34 5.42 -15.24
C ASP A 37 0.47 4.16 -14.87
N ASN A 38 -0.13 3.21 -14.14
CA ASN A 38 0.58 2.09 -13.50
C ASN A 38 0.65 0.80 -14.34
N GLY A 39 0.23 0.84 -15.61
CA GLY A 39 0.43 -0.24 -16.58
C GLY A 39 -0.29 -1.58 -16.30
N VAL A 40 -1.07 -1.67 -15.22
CA VAL A 40 -1.79 -2.90 -14.81
C VAL A 40 -3.31 -2.78 -14.96
N GLY A 41 -3.74 -2.09 -16.02
CA GLY A 41 -5.14 -1.93 -16.43
C GLY A 41 -5.39 -2.38 -17.88
N ALA A 42 -4.69 -3.41 -18.36
CA ALA A 42 -4.95 -4.02 -19.66
C ALA A 42 -5.25 -5.52 -19.48
N ILE A 43 -6.49 -5.82 -19.07
CA ILE A 43 -7.24 -6.99 -19.55
C ILE A 43 -8.69 -6.58 -19.80
#